data_AF-A0A8B8AFE3-F1
#
_entry.id   AF-A0A8B8AFE3-F1
#
_cell.length_a   1.000
_cell.length_b   1.000
_cell.length_c   1.000
_cell.angle_alpha   90.00
_cell.angle_beta   90.00
_cell.angle_gamma   90.00
#
_symmetry.space_group_name_H-M   'P 1'
#
loop_
_entity.id
_entity.type
_entity.pdbx_description
1 polymer ?
#
loop_
_entity_poly.entity_id
_entity_poly.type
_entity_poly.pdbx_seq_one_letter_code
_entity_poly.pdbx_strand_id
1 'polypeptide(L)'
;MYRCRHPEGCEHPEGGSWLQRDSKAFTELRKIVTNREWLGTMKYYTNCRQTWAVENFFSHTLLHYCPKQNSYSYDAYNIRNMLAVIDHNHHKEREVAVGQDGAPYSQAQVSRRTKQWVAYERKRPKDFSYIPGKYILNPYFS
;
A
#
# COMPACT_ATOMS: atom_id res chain seq x y z
N MET A 1 -3.46 6.81 3.42
CA MET A 1 -4.59 7.01 4.34
C MET A 1 -5.50 5.81 4.13
N TYR A 2 -5.43 4.81 5.02
CA TYR A 2 -6.23 3.59 4.84
C TYR A 2 -7.65 3.90 5.33
N ARG A 3 -8.53 4.22 4.39
CA ARG A 3 -9.96 4.35 4.64
C ARG A 3 -10.48 2.93 4.85
N CYS A 4 -11.16 2.67 5.96
CA CYS A 4 -11.80 1.38 6.19
C CYS A 4 -12.75 1.07 5.03
N ARG A 5 -12.71 -0.15 4.51
CA ARG A 5 -13.46 -0.58 3.32
C ARG A 5 -14.94 -0.88 3.64
N HIS A 6 -15.55 -0.05 4.47
CA HIS A 6 -16.98 -0.05 4.69
C HIS A 6 -17.59 1.10 3.88
N PRO A 7 -18.80 0.93 3.33
CA PRO A 7 -19.58 2.02 2.75
C PRO A 7 -19.57 3.26 3.64
N GLU A 8 -19.44 4.45 3.04
CA GLU A 8 -19.70 5.71 3.74
C GLU A 8 -21.19 5.73 4.09
N GLY A 9 -21.52 5.70 5.39
CA GLY A 9 -22.90 5.52 5.85
C GLY A 9 -23.28 4.08 6.21
N CYS A 10 -22.33 3.18 6.48
CA CYS A 10 -22.64 1.97 7.25
C CYS A 10 -23.21 2.36 8.62
N GLU A 11 -24.53 2.47 8.71
CA GLU A 11 -25.27 2.33 9.94
C GLU A 11 -24.84 0.98 10.52
N HIS A 12 -24.16 1.04 11.68
CA HIS A 12 -23.90 -0.17 12.42
C HIS A 12 -25.26 -0.80 12.69
N PRO A 13 -25.44 -2.11 12.40
CA PRO A 13 -26.74 -2.74 12.53
C PRO A 13 -27.33 -2.39 13.90
N GLU A 14 -28.55 -1.88 13.89
CA GLU A 14 -29.27 -1.32 15.05
C GLU A 14 -29.77 -2.44 15.97
N GLY A 15 -28.81 -3.27 16.40
CA GLY A 15 -29.01 -4.62 16.91
C GLY A 15 -27.72 -5.44 16.96
N GLY A 16 -26.56 -4.87 16.59
CA GLY A 16 -25.27 -5.43 16.95
C GLY A 16 -25.23 -5.62 18.46
N SER A 17 -24.92 -6.83 18.92
CA SER A 17 -24.79 -7.15 20.33
C SER A 17 -23.60 -6.38 20.90
N TRP A 18 -23.86 -5.14 21.32
CA TRP A 18 -22.89 -4.32 22.03
C TRP A 18 -22.36 -5.12 23.21
N LEU A 19 -21.06 -4.99 23.47
CA LEU A 19 -20.48 -5.63 24.63
C LEU A 19 -21.22 -5.15 25.88
N GLN A 20 -21.88 -6.10 26.54
CA GLN A 20 -22.57 -5.82 27.80
C GLN A 20 -21.53 -5.34 28.83
N ARG A 21 -21.84 -4.26 29.55
CA ARG A 21 -20.89 -3.59 30.48
C ARG A 21 -20.38 -4.50 31.59
N ASP A 22 -21.08 -5.59 31.86
CA ASP A 22 -20.79 -6.52 32.95
C ASP A 22 -20.22 -7.85 32.41
N SER A 23 -20.06 -7.94 31.08
CA SER A 23 -19.45 -9.09 30.43
C SER A 23 -17.99 -9.23 30.86
N LYS A 24 -17.54 -10.48 31.02
CA LYS A 24 -16.13 -10.81 31.21
C LYS A 24 -15.27 -10.24 30.07
N ALA A 25 -15.79 -10.24 28.84
CA ALA A 25 -15.11 -9.64 27.70
C ALA A 25 -14.96 -8.12 27.84
N PHE A 26 -15.95 -7.43 28.43
CA PHE A 26 -15.89 -5.97 28.64
C PHE A 26 -14.86 -5.63 29.73
N THR A 27 -14.81 -6.43 30.79
CA THR A 27 -13.84 -6.25 31.88
C THR A 27 -12.40 -6.44 31.38
N GLU A 28 -12.15 -7.48 30.58
CA GLU A 28 -10.82 -7.71 30.01
C GLU A 28 -10.44 -6.65 28.98
N LEU A 29 -11.37 -6.26 28.08
CA LEU A 29 -11.14 -5.16 27.15
C LEU A 29 -10.82 -3.86 27.90
N ARG A 30 -11.57 -3.55 28.96
CA ARG A 30 -11.34 -2.38 29.80
C ARG A 30 -9.94 -2.42 30.40
N LYS A 31 -9.52 -3.54 31.01
CA LYS A 31 -8.17 -3.67 31.58
C LYS A 31 -7.06 -3.38 30.55
N ILE A 32 -7.20 -3.90 29.33
CA ILE A 32 -6.23 -3.71 28.25
C ILE A 32 -6.21 -2.24 27.82
N VAL A 33 -7.37 -1.65 27.55
CA VAL A 33 -7.49 -0.27 27.05
C VAL A 33 -7.09 0.76 28.11
N THR A 34 -7.38 0.51 29.39
CA THR A 34 -7.00 1.41 30.50
C THR A 34 -5.62 1.11 31.08
N ASN A 35 -4.83 0.22 30.45
CA ASN A 35 -3.49 -0.08 30.92
C ASN A 35 -2.60 1.17 30.81
N ARG A 36 -2.10 1.67 31.95
CA ARG A 36 -1.35 2.93 32.03
C ARG A 36 0.01 2.87 31.32
N GLU A 37 0.67 1.71 31.31
CA GLU A 37 1.93 1.51 30.58
C GLU A 37 1.69 1.52 29.07
N TRP A 38 0.62 0.85 28.62
CA TRP A 38 0.22 0.84 27.21
C TRP A 38 -0.22 2.22 26.73
N LEU A 39 -1.02 2.95 27.51
CA LEU A 39 -1.39 4.34 27.22
C LEU A 39 -0.15 5.26 27.19
N GLY A 40 0.83 5.00 28.06
CA GLY A 40 2.11 5.68 28.06
C GLY A 40 2.96 5.43 26.81
N THR A 41 2.82 4.26 26.17
CA THR A 41 3.50 3.93 24.92
C THR A 41 2.72 4.36 23.66
N MET A 42 1.41 4.61 23.75
CA MET A 42 0.59 5.08 22.62
C MET A 42 1.12 6.36 21.93
N LYS A 43 1.79 7.24 22.67
CA LYS A 43 2.46 8.43 22.10
C LYS A 43 3.59 8.12 21.11
N TYR A 44 4.14 6.90 21.15
CA TYR A 44 5.10 6.41 20.16
C TYR A 44 4.42 5.78 18.95
N TYR A 45 3.20 5.24 19.13
CA TYR A 45 2.39 4.63 18.06
C TYR A 45 1.63 5.64 17.20
N THR A 46 1.44 6.88 17.66
CA THR A 46 0.87 7.96 16.82
C THR A 46 1.71 8.27 15.57
N ASN A 47 2.99 7.86 15.57
CA ASN A 47 3.89 7.96 14.41
C ASN A 47 3.97 6.69 13.57
N CYS A 48 3.08 5.70 13.74
CA CYS A 48 2.87 4.62 12.78
C CYS A 48 2.23 5.15 11.49
N ARG A 49 2.87 6.14 10.86
CA ARG A 49 2.59 6.50 9.48
C ARG A 49 3.09 5.36 8.64
N GLN A 50 2.16 4.68 7.98
CA GLN A 50 2.49 3.62 7.04
C GLN A 50 3.35 4.21 5.92
N THR A 51 4.64 3.87 5.93
CA THR A 51 5.68 4.34 5.01
C THR A 51 5.69 3.59 3.68
N TRP A 52 4.74 2.67 3.47
CA TRP A 52 4.67 1.81 2.29
C TRP A 52 4.84 2.57 0.97
N ALA A 53 4.25 3.76 0.84
CA ALA A 53 4.38 4.55 -0.38
C ALA A 53 5.83 5.00 -0.64
N VAL A 54 6.53 5.43 0.41
CA VAL A 54 7.93 5.87 0.35
C VAL A 54 8.85 4.67 0.11
N GLU A 55 8.60 3.56 0.82
CA GLU A 55 9.35 2.32 0.65
C GLU A 55 9.21 1.76 -0.77
N ASN A 56 8.00 1.82 -1.33
CA ASN A 56 7.71 1.41 -2.69
C ASN A 56 8.44 2.30 -3.72
N PHE A 57 8.46 3.62 -3.51
CA PHE A 57 9.24 4.52 -4.36
C PHE A 57 10.71 4.12 -4.40
N PHE A 58 11.37 4.02 -3.24
CA PHE A 58 12.79 3.69 -3.19
C PHE A 58 13.09 2.30 -3.74
N SER A 59 12.29 1.29 -3.39
CA SER A 59 12.59 -0.11 -3.71
C SER A 59 12.13 -0.55 -5.11
N HIS A 60 10.96 -0.09 -5.54
CA HIS A 60 10.28 -0.57 -6.76
C HIS A 60 10.20 0.46 -7.88
N THR A 61 10.57 1.72 -7.65
CA THR A 61 10.67 2.71 -8.72
C THR A 61 12.11 3.15 -8.89
N LEU A 62 12.69 3.77 -7.87
CA LEU A 62 14.02 4.36 -7.96
C LEU A 62 15.11 3.34 -8.34
N LEU A 63 15.13 2.16 -7.72
CA LEU A 63 16.14 1.14 -8.04
C LEU A 63 16.06 0.59 -9.46
N HIS A 64 14.93 0.71 -10.15
CA HIS A 64 14.84 0.35 -11.57
C HIS A 64 15.49 1.39 -12.48
N TYR A 65 15.43 2.68 -12.13
CA TYR A 65 16.07 3.76 -12.89
C TYR A 65 17.55 3.95 -12.50
N CYS A 66 17.85 3.78 -11.20
CA CYS A 66 19.15 3.96 -10.58
C CYS A 66 19.55 2.74 -9.71
N PRO A 67 19.89 1.58 -10.32
CA PRO A 67 20.49 0.47 -9.58
C PRO A 67 21.73 0.89 -8.79
N LYS A 68 21.84 0.44 -7.53
CA LYS A 68 23.01 0.73 -6.66
C LYS A 68 24.34 0.15 -7.18
N GLN A 69 24.25 -0.85 -8.06
CA GLN A 69 25.42 -1.55 -8.61
C GLN A 69 26.14 -0.73 -9.69
N ASN A 70 25.49 0.30 -10.23
CA ASN A 70 26.02 1.07 -11.34
C ASN A 70 26.48 2.45 -10.85
N SER A 71 27.60 2.93 -11.36
CA SER A 71 28.03 4.32 -11.18
C SER A 71 27.42 5.21 -12.26
N TYR A 72 27.05 6.42 -11.86
CA TYR A 72 26.46 7.42 -12.74
C TYR A 72 27.19 8.75 -12.55
N SER A 73 27.30 9.54 -13.61
CA SER A 73 27.65 10.96 -13.46
C SER A 73 26.54 11.69 -12.72
N TYR A 74 26.87 12.85 -12.13
CA TYR A 74 25.92 13.65 -11.36
C TYR A 74 24.66 13.97 -12.17
N ASP A 75 24.83 14.43 -13.41
CA ASP A 75 23.71 14.81 -14.29
C ASP A 75 22.84 13.59 -14.65
N ALA A 76 23.48 12.47 -15.01
CA ALA A 76 22.76 11.24 -15.35
C ALA A 76 21.95 10.71 -14.16
N TYR A 77 22.52 10.77 -12.94
CA TYR A 77 21.83 10.39 -11.72
C TYR A 77 20.63 11.29 -11.44
N ASN A 78 20.80 12.62 -11.59
CA ASN A 78 19.74 13.58 -11.34
C ASN A 78 18.56 13.41 -12.33
N ILE A 79 18.85 13.28 -13.62
CA ILE A 79 17.83 13.05 -14.65
C ILE A 79 17.05 11.76 -14.38
N ARG A 80 17.74 10.67 -14.02
CA ARG A 80 17.10 9.39 -13.69
C ARG A 80 16.23 9.47 -12.42
N ASN A 81 16.65 10.22 -11.41
CA ASN A 81 15.82 10.48 -10.23
C ASN A 81 14.55 11.23 -10.59
N MET A 82 14.65 12.28 -11.42
CA MET A 82 13.49 13.02 -11.90
C MET A 82 12.52 12.12 -12.67
N LEU A 83 13.04 11.27 -13.57
CA LEU A 83 12.23 10.29 -14.29
C LEU A 83 11.54 9.29 -13.36
N ALA A 84 12.25 8.79 -12.34
CA ALA A 84 11.67 7.89 -11.34
C ALA A 84 10.55 8.57 -10.54
N VAL A 85 10.69 9.86 -10.20
CA VAL A 85 9.65 10.63 -9.50
C VAL A 85 8.42 10.82 -10.40
N ILE A 86 8.62 11.17 -11.67
CA ILE A 86 7.52 11.32 -12.63
C ILE A 86 6.78 10.00 -12.80
N ASP A 87 7.50 8.89 -13.01
CA ASP A 87 6.89 7.55 -13.14
C ASP A 87 6.13 7.14 -11.87
N HIS A 88 6.71 7.39 -10.70
CA HIS A 88 6.06 7.07 -9.44
C HIS A 88 4.77 7.86 -9.24
N ASN A 89 4.81 9.17 -9.46
CA ASN A 89 3.66 10.06 -9.26
C ASN A 89 2.51 9.69 -10.20
N HIS A 90 2.81 9.39 -11.47
CA HIS A 90 1.80 8.94 -12.43
C HIS A 90 1.17 7.59 -12.07
N HIS A 91 1.92 6.71 -11.39
CA HIS A 91 1.50 5.33 -11.10
C HIS A 91 1.03 5.05 -9.69
N LYS A 92 1.19 6.00 -8.77
CA LYS A 92 0.85 5.84 -7.35
C LYS A 92 -0.62 5.45 -7.15
N GLU A 93 -1.52 6.16 -7.81
CA GLU A 93 -2.98 6.05 -7.65
C GLU A 93 -3.63 5.13 -8.68
N ARG A 94 -2.83 4.25 -9.30
CA ARG A 94 -3.36 3.33 -10.29
C ARG A 94 -4.46 2.43 -9.71
N GLU A 95 -5.56 2.39 -10.44
CA GLU A 95 -6.71 1.52 -10.22
C GLU A 95 -6.36 0.04 -10.22
N VAL A 96 -7.18 -0.72 -9.46
CA VAL A 96 -7.17 -2.17 -9.48
C VAL A 96 -7.61 -2.66 -10.88
N ALA A 97 -6.96 -3.70 -11.38
CA ALA A 97 -7.37 -4.36 -12.60
C ALA A 97 -8.75 -4.98 -12.38
N VAL A 98 -9.63 -4.87 -13.37
CA VAL A 98 -10.98 -5.42 -13.31
C VAL A 98 -11.03 -6.66 -14.19
N GLY A 99 -11.60 -7.75 -13.68
CA GLY A 99 -11.84 -8.98 -14.44
C GLY A 99 -12.96 -8.79 -15.47
N GLN A 100 -13.22 -9.82 -16.28
CA GLN A 100 -14.29 -9.79 -17.29
C GLN A 100 -15.68 -9.57 -16.68
N ASP A 101 -15.88 -10.02 -15.45
CA ASP A 101 -17.15 -9.92 -14.71
C ASP A 101 -17.34 -8.57 -14.00
N GLY A 102 -16.45 -7.58 -14.23
CA GLY A 102 -16.52 -6.29 -13.54
C GLY A 102 -16.01 -6.31 -12.07
N ALA A 103 -15.64 -7.47 -11.55
CA ALA A 103 -15.06 -7.62 -10.21
C ALA A 103 -13.54 -7.29 -10.18
N PRO A 104 -13.00 -6.79 -9.05
CA PRO A 104 -11.56 -6.54 -8.92
C PRO A 104 -10.77 -7.84 -9.07
N TYR A 105 -9.77 -7.83 -9.95
CA TYR A 105 -8.90 -8.96 -10.22
C TYR A 105 -7.96 -9.20 -9.03
N SER A 106 -8.13 -10.33 -8.37
CA SER A 106 -7.27 -10.78 -7.28
C SER A 106 -6.40 -11.96 -7.70
N GLN A 107 -5.10 -11.89 -7.42
CA GLN A 107 -4.18 -13.00 -7.59
C GLN A 107 -3.84 -13.61 -6.22
N ALA A 108 -3.95 -14.93 -6.11
CA ALA A 108 -3.53 -15.63 -4.92
C ALA A 108 -1.99 -15.69 -4.85
N GLN A 109 -1.41 -15.26 -3.73
CA GLN A 109 0.01 -15.44 -3.43
C GLN A 109 0.20 -16.08 -2.06
N VAL A 110 1.19 -16.97 -1.96
CA VAL A 110 1.57 -17.57 -0.68
C VAL A 110 2.42 -16.57 0.09
N SER A 111 1.94 -16.16 1.26
CA SER A 111 2.69 -15.34 2.20
C SER A 111 3.93 -16.11 2.69
N ARG A 112 5.14 -15.59 2.41
CA ARG A 112 6.38 -16.23 2.86
C ARG A 112 6.48 -16.33 4.39
N ARG A 113 5.86 -15.40 5.12
CA ARG A 113 5.86 -15.29 6.58
C ARG A 113 4.90 -16.28 7.24
N THR A 114 3.64 -16.27 6.80
CA THR A 114 2.58 -17.07 7.44
C THR A 114 2.34 -18.41 6.75
N LYS A 115 2.96 -18.66 5.59
CA LYS A 115 2.79 -19.86 4.75
C LYS A 115 1.35 -20.11 4.32
N GLN A 116 0.52 -19.07 4.32
CA GLN A 116 -0.89 -19.13 3.94
C GLN A 116 -1.10 -18.47 2.59
N TRP A 117 -2.11 -18.94 1.86
CA TRP A 117 -2.62 -18.29 0.67
C TRP A 117 -3.34 -17.00 1.04
N VAL A 118 -2.95 -15.91 0.41
CA VAL A 118 -3.56 -14.59 0.58
C VAL A 118 -3.89 -14.04 -0.79
N ALA A 119 -5.13 -13.56 -0.97
CA ALA A 119 -5.55 -12.89 -2.19
C ALA A 119 -5.04 -11.44 -2.19
N TYR A 120 -4.34 -11.04 -3.24
CA TYR A 120 -3.88 -9.67 -3.45
C TYR A 120 -4.53 -9.07 -4.69
N GLU A 121 -5.05 -7.86 -4.55
CA GLU A 121 -5.59 -7.09 -5.67
C GLU A 121 -4.46 -6.65 -6.60
N ARG A 122 -4.57 -6.99 -7.88
CA ARG A 122 -3.56 -6.61 -8.87
C ARG A 122 -3.94 -5.27 -9.45
N LYS A 123 -3.01 -4.31 -9.46
CA LYS A 123 -3.19 -3.03 -10.16
C LYS A 123 -3.11 -3.23 -11.68
N ARG A 124 -3.72 -2.31 -12.46
CA ARG A 124 -3.61 -2.32 -13.92
C ARG A 124 -2.13 -2.27 -14.42
N PRO A 125 -1.84 -2.75 -15.64
CA PRO A 125 -0.50 -2.66 -16.24
C PRO A 125 0.01 -1.22 -16.39
N LYS A 126 1.35 -1.03 -16.42
CA LYS A 126 2.01 0.27 -16.64
C LYS A 126 1.73 0.86 -18.02
N ASP A 127 0.93 1.92 -18.04
CA ASP A 127 0.81 2.84 -19.17
C ASP A 127 1.83 3.97 -19.06
N PHE A 128 2.35 4.45 -20.18
CA PHE A 128 3.16 5.67 -20.16
C PHE A 128 2.83 6.62 -21.31
N SER A 129 1.53 6.84 -21.52
CA SER A 129 0.98 7.88 -22.40
C SER A 129 1.50 9.29 -22.09
N TYR A 130 1.89 9.56 -20.83
CA TYR A 130 2.44 10.85 -20.38
C TYR A 130 3.82 11.20 -20.95
N ILE A 131 4.49 10.27 -21.65
CA ILE A 131 5.78 10.53 -22.30
C ILE A 131 5.50 10.85 -23.78
N PRO A 132 5.64 12.11 -24.22
CA PRO A 132 5.41 12.48 -25.61
C PRO A 132 6.45 11.82 -26.52
N GLY A 133 6.01 11.32 -27.69
CA GLY A 133 6.92 10.76 -28.71
C GLY A 133 7.25 9.27 -28.56
N LYS A 134 6.43 8.48 -27.85
CA LYS A 134 6.61 7.03 -27.76
C LYS A 134 6.42 6.32 -29.10
N TYR A 135 7.51 6.17 -29.84
CA TYR A 135 7.73 4.99 -30.65
C TYR A 135 7.95 3.82 -29.69
N ILE A 136 7.16 2.77 -29.88
CA ILE A 136 7.16 1.56 -29.06
C ILE A 136 8.58 1.00 -29.00
N LEU A 137 9.27 1.24 -27.89
CA LEU A 137 10.40 0.41 -27.52
C LEU A 137 9.80 -0.81 -26.82
N ASN A 138 9.83 -1.90 -27.59
CA ASN A 138 9.55 -3.28 -27.24
C ASN A 138 9.98 -3.61 -25.78
N PRO A 139 9.30 -4.53 -25.06
CA PRO A 139 9.40 -4.70 -23.60
C PRO A 139 10.68 -5.43 -23.14
N TYR A 140 11.74 -5.34 -23.92
CA TYR A 140 13.05 -5.95 -23.66
C TYR A 140 14.12 -4.86 -23.70
N PHE A 141 14.05 -3.92 -22.76
CA PHE A 141 15.27 -3.23 -22.37
C PHE A 141 16.06 -4.16 -21.45
N SER A 142 17.04 -4.79 -22.10
CA SER A 142 18.20 -5.54 -21.59
C SER A 142 18.77 -5.05 -20.26
#